data_AF-A0A7W1RP54-F1
#
_entry.id   AF-A0A7W1RP54-F1
#
_cell.length_a   1.000
_cell.length_b   1.000
_cell.length_c   1.000
_cell.angle_alpha   90.00
_cell.angle_beta   90.00
_cell.angle_gamma   90.00
#
_symmetry.space_group_name_H-M   'P 1'
#
loop_
_entity.id
_entity.type
_entity.pdbx_description
1 polymer ?
#
loop_
_entity_poly.entity_id
_entity_poly.type
_entity_poly.pdbx_seq_one_letter_code
_entity_poly.pdbx_strand_id
1 'polypeptide(L)'
;MKPIIQLKRTLALSSAKVGLCVAALTCAFTSRAFAAAGDLYVSDLATNSILVYKPNGTSRVLASGFDQPQGLAYDQEKNLYVADKGSGKIFKVTLGGTKTVFASDLQSPVGLALLVAPSSSRKRVLTVLPASLSRWRSAFSKW
;
A
#
# COMPACT_ATOMS: atom_id res chain seq x y z
N MET A 1 -55.08 -16.68 45.15
CA MET A 1 -56.01 -16.05 44.18
C MET A 1 -56.01 -14.54 44.43
N LYS A 2 -55.52 -13.72 43.50
CA LYS A 2 -55.53 -12.24 43.57
C LYS A 2 -56.00 -11.69 42.22
N PRO A 3 -56.85 -10.65 42.20
CA PRO A 3 -57.59 -10.22 41.01
C PRO A 3 -56.82 -9.24 40.12
N ILE A 4 -57.31 -9.15 38.88
CA ILE A 4 -56.94 -8.22 37.81
C ILE A 4 -57.61 -6.86 38.08
N ILE A 5 -56.88 -5.75 38.02
CA ILE A 5 -57.44 -4.39 37.87
C ILE A 5 -56.72 -3.67 36.72
N GLN A 6 -57.53 -2.96 35.95
CA GLN A 6 -57.39 -2.50 34.59
C GLN A 6 -56.50 -1.25 34.41
N LEU A 7 -55.83 -1.23 33.26
CA LEU A 7 -55.72 -0.12 32.28
C LEU A 7 -56.11 1.30 32.76
N LYS A 8 -55.17 2.26 32.63
CA LYS A 8 -55.41 3.52 31.90
C LYS A 8 -54.12 4.02 31.24
N ARG A 9 -54.05 3.82 29.91
CA ARG A 9 -53.33 4.71 28.98
C ARG A 9 -53.94 6.11 29.08
N THR A 10 -53.14 7.17 28.88
CA THR A 10 -53.30 8.21 27.84
C THR A 10 -52.47 9.47 28.18
N LEU A 11 -51.37 9.67 27.43
CA LEU A 11 -50.89 10.89 26.71
C LEU A 11 -50.91 12.26 27.46
N ALA A 12 -49.97 13.21 27.34
CA ALA A 12 -49.16 13.61 26.18
C ALA A 12 -48.01 14.60 26.54
N LEU A 13 -46.93 14.50 25.75
CA LEU A 13 -45.96 15.48 25.19
C LEU A 13 -45.53 16.77 25.93
N SER A 14 -44.21 17.00 25.97
CA SER A 14 -43.63 18.28 25.51
C SER A 14 -42.16 18.16 25.04
N SER A 15 -41.97 18.39 23.74
CA SER A 15 -40.91 19.18 23.11
C SER A 15 -39.44 18.97 23.48
N ALA A 16 -38.77 18.13 22.68
CA ALA A 16 -37.48 18.37 22.03
C ALA A 16 -36.46 19.40 22.62
N LYS A 17 -35.24 18.89 22.85
CA LYS A 17 -33.92 19.56 22.72
C LYS A 17 -33.55 20.64 23.74
N VAL A 18 -33.02 20.24 24.91
CA VAL A 18 -31.95 20.99 25.57
C VAL A 18 -30.99 20.01 26.29
N GLY A 19 -29.74 19.92 25.82
CA GLY A 19 -28.61 19.64 26.70
C GLY A 19 -27.98 18.25 26.75
N LEU A 20 -28.07 17.39 25.72
CA LEU A 20 -27.16 16.23 25.61
C LEU A 20 -25.86 16.64 24.90
N CYS A 21 -25.02 17.43 25.56
CA CYS A 21 -23.70 17.84 25.07
C CYS A 21 -22.65 17.87 26.19
N VAL A 22 -22.35 16.73 26.82
CA VAL A 22 -21.01 16.49 27.43
C VAL A 22 -20.57 15.02 27.30
N ALA A 23 -21.02 14.31 26.26
CA ALA A 23 -20.54 12.95 25.95
C ALA A 23 -20.24 12.76 24.45
N ALA A 24 -20.07 13.87 23.72
CA ALA A 24 -19.75 13.88 22.30
C ALA A 24 -18.65 14.92 21.98
N LEU A 25 -17.64 15.03 22.86
CA LEU A 25 -16.39 15.76 22.54
C LEU A 25 -15.13 14.93 22.80
N THR A 26 -15.20 13.63 22.55
CA THR A 26 -14.04 12.84 22.14
C THR A 26 -14.38 11.97 20.95
N CYS A 27 -15.13 12.52 19.98
CA CYS A 27 -14.99 12.08 18.60
C CYS A 27 -13.65 12.60 18.04
N ALA A 28 -12.55 12.31 18.73
CA ALA A 28 -11.24 12.28 18.09
C ALA A 28 -11.19 10.94 17.36
N PHE A 29 -11.97 10.86 16.27
CA PHE A 29 -11.70 9.97 15.16
C PHE A 29 -10.34 10.37 14.57
N THR A 30 -9.25 10.18 15.32
CA THR A 30 -7.95 10.05 14.71
C THR A 30 -7.83 8.60 14.32
N SER A 31 -8.53 8.20 13.26
CA SER A 31 -7.97 7.17 12.39
C SER A 31 -6.68 7.76 11.84
N ARG A 32 -5.62 7.72 12.64
CA ARG A 32 -4.26 7.93 12.16
C ARG A 32 -3.88 6.64 11.47
N ALA A 33 -4.47 6.43 10.29
CA ALA A 33 -3.84 5.66 9.25
C ALA A 33 -2.61 6.46 8.82
N PHE A 34 -1.57 6.49 9.67
CA PHE A 34 -0.25 6.77 9.13
C PHE A 34 0.06 5.59 8.23
N ALA A 35 0.29 5.88 6.95
CA ALA A 35 1.04 4.96 6.12
C ALA A 35 2.25 4.50 6.94
N ALA A 36 2.50 3.19 7.01
CA ALA A 36 3.76 2.70 7.57
C ALA A 36 4.87 3.45 6.83
N ALA A 37 5.62 4.28 7.56
CA ALA A 37 6.62 5.12 6.93
C ALA A 37 7.66 4.20 6.28
N GLY A 38 7.81 4.34 4.95
CA GLY A 38 8.84 3.65 4.19
C GLY A 38 10.21 4.30 4.45
N ASP A 39 11.27 3.53 4.25
CA ASP A 39 12.63 4.07 4.23
C ASP A 39 12.78 5.02 3.02
N LEU A 40 13.49 6.14 3.21
CA LEU A 40 13.78 7.10 2.15
C LEU A 40 15.19 6.83 1.59
N TYR A 41 15.28 6.65 0.27
CA TYR A 41 16.53 6.43 -0.43
C TYR A 41 16.95 7.73 -1.14
N VAL A 42 18.19 8.15 -0.94
CA VAL A 42 18.70 9.41 -1.46
C VAL A 42 19.99 9.15 -2.22
N SER A 43 20.08 9.64 -3.45
CA SER A 43 21.33 9.77 -4.16
C SER A 43 22.04 11.05 -3.70
N ASP A 44 23.15 10.89 -3.00
CA ASP A 44 23.98 12.00 -2.57
C ASP A 44 25.10 12.25 -3.59
N LEU A 45 24.95 13.33 -4.34
CA LEU A 45 25.90 13.76 -5.37
C LEU A 45 27.22 14.26 -4.78
N ALA A 46 27.22 14.76 -3.53
CA ALA A 46 28.44 15.28 -2.92
C ALA A 46 29.40 14.14 -2.52
N THR A 47 28.85 13.03 -2.04
CA THR A 47 29.64 11.86 -1.59
C THR A 47 29.63 10.70 -2.58
N ASN A 48 28.91 10.82 -3.71
CA ASN A 48 28.71 9.76 -4.69
C ASN A 48 28.26 8.44 -4.05
N SER A 49 27.23 8.54 -3.21
CA SER A 49 26.71 7.42 -2.44
C SER A 49 25.18 7.41 -2.40
N ILE A 50 24.62 6.25 -2.10
CA ILE A 50 23.19 6.12 -1.82
C ILE A 50 23.01 5.99 -0.31
N LEU A 51 22.22 6.89 0.26
CA LEU A 51 21.86 6.90 1.66
C LEU A 51 20.46 6.32 1.85
N VAL A 52 20.24 5.64 2.98
CA VAL A 52 18.91 5.23 3.43
C VAL A 52 18.61 5.95 4.73
N TYR A 53 17.49 6.66 4.77
CA TYR A 53 16.95 7.27 5.97
C TYR A 53 15.78 6.44 6.48
N LYS A 54 15.83 6.11 7.76
CA LYS A 54 14.70 5.56 8.50
C LYS A 54 13.68 6.66 8.78
N PRO A 55 12.41 6.30 9.06
CA PRO A 55 11.37 7.27 9.41
C PRO A 55 11.69 8.15 10.63
N ASN A 56 12.57 7.69 11.52
CA ASN A 56 13.05 8.45 12.67
C ASN A 56 14.20 9.43 12.32
N GLY A 57 14.55 9.56 11.04
CA GLY A 57 15.62 10.43 10.54
C GLY A 57 17.03 9.85 10.66
N THR A 58 17.23 8.66 11.23
CA THR A 58 18.56 8.04 11.25
C THR A 58 18.93 7.55 9.86
N SER A 59 20.18 7.77 9.47
CA SER A 59 20.67 7.39 8.14
C SER A 59 21.84 6.41 8.19
N ARG A 60 22.03 5.71 7.08
CA ARG A 60 23.24 4.93 6.79
C ARG A 60 23.56 4.97 5.30
N VAL A 61 24.81 4.72 4.96
CA VAL A 61 25.21 4.45 3.58
C VAL A 61 24.71 3.05 3.18
N LEU A 62 23.99 2.96 2.07
CA LEU A 62 23.61 1.69 1.45
C LEU A 62 24.72 1.14 0.58
N ALA A 63 25.22 1.99 -0.30
CA ALA A 63 26.27 1.68 -1.27
C ALA A 63 26.98 2.98 -1.66
N SER A 64 28.24 2.86 -2.07
CA SER A 64 29.10 3.99 -2.46
C SER A 64 29.92 3.66 -3.72
N GLY A 65 30.75 4.60 -4.16
CA GLY A 65 31.59 4.44 -5.36
C GLY A 65 30.77 4.57 -6.64
N PHE A 66 29.80 5.48 -6.63
CA PHE A 66 29.08 5.94 -7.81
C PHE A 66 29.84 7.10 -8.46
N ASP A 67 29.36 7.57 -9.60
CA ASP A 67 29.82 8.78 -10.26
C ASP A 67 28.60 9.59 -10.72
N GLN A 68 28.23 10.60 -9.93
CA GLN A 68 27.03 11.42 -10.12
C GLN A 68 25.72 10.58 -10.22
N PRO A 69 25.32 9.87 -9.14
CA PRO A 69 24.07 9.11 -9.13
C PRO A 69 22.86 10.06 -9.19
N GLN A 70 22.01 9.95 -10.22
CA GLN A 70 20.89 10.88 -10.46
C GLN A 70 19.54 10.28 -10.12
N GLY A 71 19.23 9.12 -10.70
CA GLY A 71 17.90 8.51 -10.64
C GLY A 71 17.89 7.26 -9.78
N LEU A 72 16.76 7.04 -9.09
CA LEU A 72 16.51 5.86 -8.30
C LEU A 72 15.17 5.23 -8.70
N ALA A 73 15.13 3.91 -8.79
CA ALA A 73 13.87 3.17 -8.94
C ALA A 73 13.92 1.87 -8.15
N TYR A 74 12.82 1.49 -7.51
CA TYR A 74 12.75 0.33 -6.63
C TYR A 74 11.78 -0.71 -7.20
N ASP A 75 12.23 -1.97 -7.30
CA ASP A 75 11.38 -3.07 -7.79
C ASP A 75 10.60 -3.76 -6.65
N GLN A 76 9.71 -4.68 -7.02
CA GLN A 76 8.92 -5.46 -6.05
C GLN A 76 9.76 -6.49 -5.29
N GLU A 77 10.93 -6.87 -5.83
CA GLU A 77 11.88 -7.82 -5.24
C GLU A 77 12.86 -7.16 -4.25
N LYS A 78 12.66 -5.88 -3.97
CA LYS A 78 13.47 -5.08 -3.05
C LYS A 78 14.88 -4.76 -3.55
N ASN A 79 15.05 -4.64 -4.86
CA ASN A 79 16.26 -4.11 -5.47
C ASN A 79 16.09 -2.64 -5.84
N LEU A 80 17.15 -1.87 -5.61
CA LEU A 80 17.25 -0.47 -5.99
C LEU A 80 18.10 -0.34 -7.24
N TYR A 81 17.54 0.28 -8.26
CA TYR A 81 18.24 0.64 -9.48
C TYR A 81 18.71 2.08 -9.39
N VAL A 82 19.97 2.31 -9.74
CA VAL A 82 20.63 3.62 -9.67
C VAL A 82 21.09 4.00 -11.07
N ALA A 83 20.62 5.12 -11.58
CA ALA A 83 21.14 5.74 -12.79
C ALA A 83 22.38 6.54 -12.41
N ASP A 84 23.54 6.06 -12.86
CA ASP A 84 24.83 6.66 -12.60
C ASP A 84 25.27 7.45 -13.83
N LYS A 85 25.07 8.77 -13.77
CA LYS A 85 25.22 9.63 -14.94
C LYS A 85 26.67 9.71 -15.39
N GLY A 86 27.60 9.85 -14.45
CA GLY A 86 29.02 10.03 -14.73
C GLY A 86 29.65 8.79 -15.35
N SER A 87 29.34 7.59 -14.86
CA SER A 87 29.87 6.36 -15.47
C SER A 87 29.08 5.85 -16.67
N GLY A 88 27.90 6.41 -16.97
CA GLY A 88 27.05 5.95 -18.05
C GLY A 88 26.45 4.57 -17.82
N LYS A 89 26.16 4.21 -16.56
CA LYS A 89 25.69 2.88 -16.16
C LYS A 89 24.40 2.94 -15.36
N ILE A 90 23.68 1.83 -15.38
CA ILE A 90 22.63 1.54 -14.39
C ILE A 90 23.18 0.45 -13.46
N PHE A 91 23.20 0.73 -12.17
CA PHE A 91 23.55 -0.26 -11.16
C PHE A 91 22.31 -0.84 -10.51
N LYS A 92 22.36 -2.12 -10.18
CA LYS A 92 21.42 -2.78 -9.27
C LYS A 92 22.08 -2.87 -7.90
N VAL A 93 21.34 -2.48 -6.87
CA VAL A 93 21.80 -2.45 -5.47
C VAL A 93 20.80 -3.22 -4.62
N THR A 94 21.27 -4.23 -3.91
CA THR A 94 20.45 -4.97 -2.94
C THR A 94 20.32 -4.16 -1.64
N LEU A 95 19.32 -4.45 -0.80
CA LEU A 95 19.21 -3.81 0.53
C LEU A 95 20.39 -4.10 1.47
N GLY A 96 21.14 -5.17 1.20
CA GLY A 96 22.40 -5.50 1.86
C GLY A 96 23.58 -4.65 1.39
N GLY A 97 23.39 -3.77 0.39
CA GLY A 97 24.42 -2.89 -0.14
C GLY A 97 25.27 -3.49 -1.26
N THR A 98 24.94 -4.69 -1.74
CA THR A 98 25.66 -5.31 -2.86
C THR A 98 25.31 -4.57 -4.15
N LYS A 99 26.33 -3.98 -4.78
CA LYS A 99 26.23 -3.24 -6.04
C LYS A 99 26.71 -4.10 -7.21
N THR A 100 25.91 -4.21 -8.26
CA THR A 100 26.27 -4.86 -9.53
C THR A 100 25.88 -3.99 -10.72
N VAL A 101 26.57 -4.15 -11.86
CA VAL A 101 26.19 -3.48 -13.10
C VAL A 101 24.97 -4.19 -13.68
N PHE A 102 23.91 -3.42 -13.95
CA PHE A 102 22.71 -3.91 -14.61
C PHE A 102 22.73 -3.58 -16.11
N ALA A 103 23.16 -2.37 -16.46
CA ALA A 103 23.35 -1.94 -17.84
C ALA A 103 24.54 -0.97 -17.95
N SER A 104 25.14 -0.89 -19.15
CA SER A 104 26.28 -0.03 -19.46
C SER A 104 26.07 0.73 -20.78
N ASP A 105 27.04 1.57 -21.12
CA ASP A 105 27.15 2.25 -22.41
C ASP A 105 26.03 3.28 -22.68
N LEU A 106 25.46 3.82 -21.61
CA LEU A 106 24.48 4.91 -21.65
C LEU A 106 25.23 6.25 -21.65
N GLN A 107 24.71 7.24 -22.40
CA GLN A 107 25.40 8.53 -22.52
C GLN A 107 25.21 9.46 -21.31
N SER A 108 24.01 9.47 -20.73
CA SER A 108 23.69 10.31 -19.56
C SER A 108 22.38 9.85 -18.92
N PRO A 109 22.34 8.67 -18.27
CA PRO A 109 21.13 8.20 -17.60
C PRO A 109 20.77 9.13 -16.42
N VAL A 110 19.50 9.52 -16.33
CA VAL A 110 19.01 10.44 -15.27
C VAL A 110 17.72 9.92 -14.65
N GLY A 111 16.65 9.80 -15.42
CA GLY A 111 15.35 9.32 -14.92
C GLY A 111 15.23 7.81 -15.02
N LEU A 112 14.74 7.17 -13.96
CA LEU A 112 14.35 5.76 -13.96
C LEU A 112 12.87 5.65 -13.57
N ALA A 113 12.15 4.79 -14.26
CA ALA A 113 10.78 4.43 -13.92
C ALA A 113 10.61 2.92 -14.09
N LEU A 114 9.92 2.29 -13.15
CA LEU A 114 9.58 0.88 -13.21
C LEU A 114 8.07 0.76 -13.38
N LEU A 115 7.66 -0.01 -14.39
CA LEU A 115 6.26 -0.36 -14.56
C LEU A 115 5.93 -1.49 -13.58
N VAL A 116 5.12 -1.17 -12.58
CA VAL A 116 4.55 -2.20 -11.71
C VAL A 116 3.29 -2.74 -12.39
N ALA A 117 3.41 -3.89 -13.04
CA ALA A 117 2.22 -4.58 -13.53
C ALA A 117 1.36 -4.96 -12.32
N PRO A 118 0.04 -4.67 -12.32
CA PRO A 118 -0.84 -5.22 -11.29
C PRO A 118 -0.71 -6.73 -11.34
N SER A 119 -0.46 -7.36 -10.19
CA SER A 119 -0.37 -8.82 -10.11
C SER A 119 -1.63 -9.38 -10.75
N SER A 120 -1.47 -10.20 -11.79
CA SER A 120 -2.57 -10.83 -12.52
C SER A 120 -3.26 -11.92 -11.69
N SER A 121 -3.26 -11.78 -10.37
CA SER A 121 -3.89 -12.67 -9.39
C SER A 121 -5.35 -12.29 -9.21
N ARG A 122 -6.14 -12.33 -10.29
CA ARG A 122 -7.57 -12.63 -10.22
C ARG A 122 -8.11 -12.94 -11.62
N LYS A 123 -7.77 -14.12 -12.15
CA LYS A 123 -8.73 -14.83 -13.00
C LYS A 123 -9.90 -15.25 -12.11
N ARG A 124 -10.79 -14.31 -11.77
CA ARG A 124 -12.15 -14.69 -11.38
C ARG A 124 -12.86 -15.05 -12.66
N VAL A 125 -12.79 -16.33 -13.02
CA VAL A 125 -13.78 -16.92 -13.92
C VAL A 125 -15.09 -16.87 -13.14
N LEU A 126 -15.82 -15.76 -13.25
CA LEU A 126 -17.19 -15.68 -12.79
C LEU A 126 -18.02 -16.36 -13.86
N THR A 127 -18.12 -17.69 -13.80
CA THR A 127 -19.14 -18.40 -14.58
C THR A 127 -20.48 -17.99 -13.99
N VAL A 128 -21.09 -16.94 -14.53
CA VAL A 128 -22.49 -16.63 -14.26
C VAL A 128 -23.27 -17.71 -15.00
N LEU A 129 -23.61 -18.80 -14.28
CA LEU A 129 -24.60 -19.73 -14.80
C LEU A 129 -25.90 -18.95 -14.98
N PRO A 130 -26.51 -18.93 -16.17
CA PRO A 130 -27.85 -18.37 -16.31
C PRO A 130 -28.79 -19.14 -15.37
N ALA A 131 -29.64 -18.42 -14.65
CA ALA A 131 -30.59 -18.97 -13.68
C ALA A 131 -31.69 -19.86 -14.29
N SER A 132 -31.51 -20.38 -15.51
CA SER A 132 -32.53 -21.11 -16.26
C SER A 132 -32.14 -22.53 -16.69
N LEU A 133 -31.10 -23.15 -16.12
CA LEU A 133 -30.80 -24.57 -16.37
C LEU A 133 -30.81 -25.39 -15.09
N SER A 134 -31.98 -25.46 -14.46
CA SER A 134 -32.33 -26.43 -13.41
C SER A 134 -32.53 -27.86 -13.95
N ARG A 135 -31.75 -28.30 -14.95
CA ARG A 135 -32.03 -29.58 -15.64
C ARG A 135 -30.79 -30.30 -16.17
N TRP A 136 -29.78 -30.56 -15.35
CA TRP A 136 -28.68 -31.48 -15.74
C TRP A 136 -28.13 -32.40 -14.63
N ARG A 137 -28.80 -32.56 -13.50
CA ARG A 137 -28.47 -33.63 -12.53
C ARG A 137 -29.21 -34.93 -12.87
N SER A 138 -28.83 -35.61 -13.96
CA SER A 138 -29.15 -37.04 -14.17
C SER A 138 -28.31 -37.76 -15.26
N ALA A 139 -27.39 -37.12 -15.98
CA ALA A 139 -26.75 -37.76 -17.15
C ALA A 139 -25.38 -38.43 -16.91
N PHE A 140 -24.86 -38.49 -15.68
CA PHE A 140 -23.60 -39.18 -15.38
C PHE A 140 -23.78 -40.25 -14.31
N SER A 141 -24.54 -41.31 -14.61
CA SER A 141 -24.54 -42.53 -13.79
C SER A 141 -24.28 -43.83 -14.56
N LYS A 142 -23.85 -43.78 -15.82
CA LYS A 142 -23.32 -44.94 -16.54
C LYS A 142 -22.40 -44.47 -17.66
N TRP A 143 -21.12 -44.25 -17.34
CA TRP A 143 -19.91 -44.65 -18.07
C TRP A 143 -18.74 -44.49 -17.10
#